data_AF-A0A1B8ZV31-F1
#
_entry.id   AF-A0A1B8ZV31-F1
#
_cell.length_a   1.000
_cell.length_b   1.000
_cell.length_c   1.000
_cell.angle_alpha   90.00
_cell.angle_beta   90.00
_cell.angle_gamma   90.00
#
_symmetry.space_group_name_H-M   'P 1'
#
loop_
_entity.id
_entity.type
_entity.pdbx_description
1 polymer ?
#
loop_
_entity_poly.entity_id
_entity_poly.type
_entity_poly.pdbx_seq_one_letter_code
_entity_poly.pdbx_strand_id
1 'polypeptide(L)'
;MKKKINPIDEKEFYDYFVKNGELSENYFDFFSDSIESVKRFPIGPYFWFITNNIEMKTKRTSDNIELFTPYSKQQWINSDMFFFMNLFHPQDRRHIMAAFVFSATLRLKLLKEGKNELRFNYYGRMISGNHDYRWVLLQSPLQIIDNGEIKASFVVVYDLSHFIIQNLPLLSIIDLADDEVQYFKHIDQQLYKKVDIEKPKITKREKDILNLMAQGFNSPEIAEKLFLSYHTVENHKRNLRKKTNTKTSAELIAYTMNHSLLVF
;
A
#
# COMPACT_ATOMS: atom_id res chain seq x y z
N MET A 1 20.66 -11.73 5.13
CA MET A 1 21.13 -10.70 4.18
C MET A 1 20.41 -9.38 4.47
N LYS A 2 21.10 -8.25 4.57
CA LYS A 2 20.45 -6.95 4.81
C LYS A 2 19.57 -6.61 3.58
N LYS A 3 18.24 -6.79 3.68
CA LYS A 3 17.24 -6.44 2.65
C LYS A 3 17.09 -4.92 2.53
N LYS A 4 18.08 -4.28 1.91
CA LYS A 4 18.20 -2.81 1.78
C LYS A 4 18.28 -2.43 0.31
N ILE A 5 17.65 -1.31 -0.04
CA ILE A 5 17.67 -0.71 -1.38
C ILE A 5 18.20 0.71 -1.23
N ASN A 6 19.35 1.00 -1.86
CA ASN A 6 19.95 2.34 -1.82
C ASN A 6 19.13 3.30 -2.70
N PRO A 7 18.89 4.54 -2.25
CA PRO A 7 18.22 5.54 -3.08
C PRO A 7 19.03 5.85 -4.35
N ILE A 8 18.34 6.13 -5.44
CA ILE A 8 18.94 6.51 -6.74
C ILE A 8 18.52 7.92 -7.14
N ASP A 9 19.22 8.53 -8.09
CA ASP A 9 18.79 9.79 -8.72
C ASP A 9 17.84 9.60 -9.92
N GLU A 10 17.36 10.72 -10.46
CA GLU A 10 16.42 10.77 -11.58
C GLU A 10 17.06 10.29 -12.89
N LYS A 11 18.37 10.46 -13.07
CA LYS A 11 19.09 10.03 -14.27
C LYS A 11 19.23 8.50 -14.28
N GLU A 12 19.65 7.91 -13.16
CA GLU A 12 19.72 6.46 -12.97
C GLU A 12 18.35 5.80 -13.22
N PHE A 13 17.27 6.43 -12.73
CA PHE A 13 15.90 5.96 -12.96
C PHE A 13 15.49 6.02 -14.44
N TYR A 14 15.74 7.16 -15.10
CA TYR A 14 15.46 7.36 -16.52
C TYR A 14 16.20 6.35 -17.40
N ASP A 15 17.51 6.23 -17.21
CA ASP A 15 18.40 5.37 -18.00
C ASP A 15 17.96 3.89 -17.90
N TYR A 16 17.41 3.48 -16.75
CA TYR A 16 16.88 2.12 -16.59
C TYR A 16 15.60 1.89 -17.38
N PHE A 17 14.65 2.82 -17.35
CA PHE A 17 13.30 2.60 -17.90
C PHE A 17 13.13 3.02 -19.36
N VAL A 18 14.00 3.87 -19.91
CA VAL A 18 13.95 4.22 -21.33
C VAL A 18 14.19 2.98 -22.19
N LYS A 19 13.34 2.77 -23.20
CA LYS A 19 13.42 1.62 -24.12
C LYS A 19 13.28 2.03 -25.57
N ASN A 20 13.89 1.23 -26.44
CA ASN A 20 13.72 1.31 -27.88
C ASN A 20 12.66 0.29 -28.34
N GLY A 21 12.12 0.51 -29.55
CA GLY A 21 11.17 -0.39 -30.20
C GLY A 21 9.83 0.28 -30.49
N GLU A 22 8.81 -0.52 -30.71
CA GLU A 22 7.45 -0.07 -30.99
C GLU A 22 6.43 -0.86 -30.16
N LEU A 23 5.30 -0.23 -29.83
CA LEU A 23 4.11 -0.89 -29.30
C LEU A 23 3.00 -0.75 -30.34
N SER A 24 2.13 -1.76 -30.43
CA SER A 24 0.95 -1.66 -31.30
C SER A 24 0.06 -0.49 -30.86
N GLU A 25 -0.63 0.17 -31.78
CA GLU A 25 -1.49 1.32 -31.44
C GLU A 25 -2.56 0.97 -30.38
N ASN A 26 -3.05 -0.27 -30.40
CA ASN A 26 -4.08 -0.79 -29.49
C ASN A 26 -3.50 -1.64 -28.35
N TYR A 27 -2.23 -1.45 -27.97
CA TYR A 27 -1.61 -2.24 -26.88
C TYR A 27 -2.36 -2.14 -25.54
N PHE A 28 -3.24 -1.14 -25.38
CA PHE A 28 -4.11 -1.02 -24.20
C PHE A 28 -5.04 -2.21 -24.02
N ASP A 29 -5.46 -2.87 -25.10
CA ASP A 29 -6.40 -3.98 -25.07
C ASP A 29 -5.84 -5.16 -24.27
N PHE A 30 -4.51 -5.32 -24.26
CA PHE A 30 -3.77 -6.28 -23.44
C PHE A 30 -4.08 -6.16 -21.94
N PHE A 31 -4.44 -4.96 -21.46
CA PHE A 31 -4.72 -4.71 -20.05
C PHE A 31 -6.20 -4.81 -19.68
N SER A 32 -7.10 -5.06 -20.64
CA SER A 32 -8.55 -4.97 -20.44
C SER A 32 -9.05 -5.84 -19.28
N ASP A 33 -8.63 -7.12 -19.24
CA ASP A 33 -9.03 -8.05 -18.18
C ASP A 33 -8.48 -7.64 -16.81
N SER A 34 -7.26 -7.10 -16.77
CA SER A 34 -6.66 -6.59 -15.53
C SER A 34 -7.37 -5.34 -15.01
N ILE A 35 -7.77 -4.43 -15.91
CA ILE A 35 -8.55 -3.25 -15.55
C ILE A 35 -9.90 -3.65 -14.95
N GLU A 36 -10.57 -4.63 -15.57
CA GLU A 36 -11.85 -5.15 -15.09
C GLU A 36 -11.71 -5.89 -13.75
N SER A 37 -10.65 -6.67 -13.58
CA SER A 37 -10.35 -7.38 -12.32
C SER A 37 -10.20 -6.42 -11.14
N VAL A 38 -9.48 -5.31 -11.31
CA VAL A 38 -9.29 -4.30 -10.25
C VAL A 38 -10.62 -3.65 -9.84
N LYS A 39 -11.56 -3.47 -10.77
CA LYS A 39 -12.91 -2.97 -10.45
C LYS A 39 -13.71 -3.95 -9.60
N ARG A 40 -13.55 -5.25 -9.83
CA ARG A 40 -14.29 -6.29 -9.11
C ARG A 40 -13.72 -6.58 -7.73
N PHE A 41 -12.40 -6.47 -7.58
CA PHE A 41 -11.69 -6.83 -6.35
C PHE A 41 -10.73 -5.73 -5.87
N PRO A 42 -11.21 -4.50 -5.60
CA PRO A 42 -10.35 -3.43 -5.11
C PRO A 42 -9.94 -3.67 -3.64
N ILE A 43 -8.69 -3.35 -3.32
CA ILE A 43 -8.18 -3.36 -1.93
C ILE A 43 -8.75 -2.17 -1.12
N GLY A 44 -9.11 -1.09 -1.81
CA GLY A 44 -9.66 0.15 -1.25
C GLY A 44 -9.88 1.17 -2.36
N PRO A 45 -10.18 2.44 -2.05
CA PRO A 45 -10.30 3.49 -3.07
C PRO A 45 -9.02 3.57 -3.92
N TYR A 46 -9.16 3.66 -5.25
CA TYR A 46 -8.02 3.55 -6.15
C TYR A 46 -8.18 4.39 -7.41
N PHE A 47 -7.05 4.65 -8.06
CA PHE A 47 -6.96 5.08 -9.44
C PHE A 47 -5.92 4.23 -10.17
N TRP A 48 -5.91 4.28 -11.50
CA TRP A 48 -4.94 3.55 -12.30
C TRP A 48 -4.50 4.33 -13.53
N PHE A 49 -3.35 3.96 -14.07
CA PHE A 49 -2.83 4.48 -15.32
C PHE A 49 -1.98 3.45 -16.06
N ILE A 50 -1.77 3.66 -17.35
CA ILE A 50 -0.96 2.83 -18.22
C ILE A 50 0.20 3.66 -18.76
N THR A 51 1.41 3.14 -18.60
CA THR A 51 2.64 3.74 -19.12
C THR A 51 3.00 3.17 -20.50
N ASN A 52 3.66 4.00 -21.31
CA ASN A 52 4.45 3.60 -22.45
C ASN A 52 5.91 3.95 -22.14
N ASN A 53 6.76 2.94 -21.95
CA ASN A 53 8.17 3.10 -21.59
C ASN A 53 9.08 3.29 -22.81
N ILE A 54 8.53 3.26 -24.02
CA ILE A 54 9.26 3.63 -25.24
C ILE A 54 9.21 5.15 -25.39
N GLU A 55 8.01 5.72 -25.25
CA GLU A 55 7.80 7.17 -25.28
C GLU A 55 8.09 7.85 -23.94
N MET A 56 8.25 7.08 -22.87
CA MET A 56 8.36 7.53 -21.48
C MET A 56 7.17 8.39 -21.02
N LYS A 57 5.96 8.03 -21.45
CA LYS A 57 4.72 8.78 -21.20
C LYS A 57 3.63 7.94 -20.55
N THR A 58 2.78 8.58 -19.76
CA THR A 58 1.46 8.04 -19.41
C THR A 58 0.52 8.20 -20.60
N LYS A 59 -0.18 7.13 -21.00
CA LYS A 59 -1.04 7.15 -22.20
C LYS A 59 -2.52 6.97 -21.91
N ARG A 60 -2.86 6.30 -20.82
CA ARG A 60 -4.26 6.08 -20.42
C ARG A 60 -4.38 6.11 -18.91
N THR A 61 -5.53 6.54 -18.40
CA THR A 61 -5.82 6.64 -16.98
C THR A 61 -7.25 6.21 -16.69
N SER A 62 -7.54 5.94 -15.42
CA SER A 62 -8.91 5.87 -14.92
C SER A 62 -9.59 7.24 -14.94
N ASP A 63 -10.91 7.24 -15.09
CA ASP A 63 -11.69 8.49 -15.13
C ASP A 63 -11.65 9.25 -13.80
N ASN A 64 -11.50 8.54 -12.68
CA ASN A 64 -11.51 9.10 -11.34
C ASN A 64 -10.15 9.63 -10.86
N ILE A 65 -9.09 9.63 -11.68
CA ILE A 65 -7.72 9.95 -11.24
C ILE A 65 -7.58 11.35 -10.61
N GLU A 66 -8.37 12.31 -11.08
CA GLU A 66 -8.39 13.68 -10.57
C GLU A 66 -9.04 13.80 -9.18
N LEU A 67 -9.82 12.80 -8.75
CA LEU A 67 -10.36 12.75 -7.39
C LEU A 67 -9.27 12.43 -6.36
N PHE A 68 -8.16 11.80 -6.79
CA PHE A 68 -7.12 11.27 -5.91
C PHE A 68 -5.83 12.08 -5.93
N THR A 69 -5.68 12.99 -6.90
CA THR A 69 -4.45 13.73 -7.18
C THR A 69 -4.79 15.20 -7.43
N PRO A 70 -3.86 16.15 -7.23
CA PRO A 70 -4.13 17.57 -7.44
C PRO A 70 -4.16 17.97 -8.93
N TYR A 71 -4.15 17.01 -9.85
CA TYR A 71 -4.03 17.23 -11.28
C TYR A 71 -5.22 16.61 -12.03
N SER A 72 -5.69 17.33 -13.04
CA SER A 72 -6.74 16.85 -13.93
C SER A 72 -6.30 15.62 -14.73
N LYS A 73 -7.27 14.85 -15.23
CA LYS A 73 -7.02 13.73 -16.15
C LYS A 73 -6.19 14.14 -17.37
N GLN A 74 -6.42 15.35 -17.91
CA GLN A 74 -5.70 15.86 -19.08
C GLN A 74 -4.22 16.10 -18.80
N GLN A 75 -3.88 16.58 -17.60
CA GLN A 75 -2.48 16.78 -17.19
C GLN A 75 -1.73 15.47 -16.98
N TRP A 76 -2.43 14.42 -16.58
CA TRP A 76 -1.87 13.07 -16.49
C TRP A 76 -1.59 12.44 -17.87
N ILE A 77 -2.47 12.67 -18.84
CA ILE A 77 -2.28 12.11 -20.19
C ILE A 77 -1.08 12.78 -20.85
N ASN A 78 -0.17 11.97 -21.40
CA ASN A 78 1.12 12.38 -21.96
C ASN A 78 2.07 13.06 -20.96
N SER A 79 1.83 12.93 -19.66
CA SER A 79 2.81 13.28 -18.63
C SER A 79 4.03 12.36 -18.75
N ASP A 80 5.22 12.86 -18.42
CA ASP A 80 6.40 12.00 -18.30
C ASP A 80 6.42 11.24 -16.96
N MET A 81 7.45 10.42 -16.74
CA MET A 81 7.60 9.67 -15.50
C MET A 81 7.91 10.57 -14.29
N PHE A 82 8.55 11.73 -14.52
CA PHE A 82 8.93 12.63 -13.43
C PHE A 82 7.72 13.37 -12.89
N PHE A 83 6.73 13.68 -13.72
CA PHE A 83 5.42 14.09 -13.26
C PHE A 83 4.87 13.13 -12.19
N PHE A 84 4.89 11.82 -12.47
CA PHE A 84 4.43 10.81 -11.52
C PHE A 84 5.35 10.70 -10.29
N MET A 85 6.68 10.72 -10.47
CA MET A 85 7.62 10.70 -9.33
C MET A 85 7.49 11.93 -8.43
N ASN A 86 7.13 13.08 -9.00
CA ASN A 86 6.94 14.33 -8.27
C ASN A 86 5.70 14.35 -7.38
N LEU A 87 4.77 13.39 -7.55
CA LEU A 87 3.64 13.21 -6.64
C LEU A 87 4.05 12.62 -5.30
N PHE A 88 5.20 11.95 -5.21
CA PHE A 88 5.69 11.37 -3.97
C PHE A 88 6.39 12.40 -3.10
N HIS A 89 6.26 12.23 -1.79
CA HIS A 89 6.93 13.04 -0.79
C HIS A 89 8.45 13.08 -1.09
N PRO A 90 9.11 14.25 -0.98
CA PRO A 90 10.52 14.39 -1.38
C PRO A 90 11.48 13.40 -0.72
N GLN A 91 11.21 13.02 0.54
CA GLN A 91 12.02 12.04 1.28
C GLN A 91 11.82 10.59 0.80
N ASP A 92 10.69 10.30 0.16
CA ASP A 92 10.34 8.95 -0.31
C ASP A 92 10.78 8.75 -1.76
N ARG A 93 10.77 9.81 -2.57
CA ARG A 93 10.96 9.77 -4.04
C ARG A 93 12.17 8.95 -4.48
N ARG A 94 13.37 9.25 -3.98
CA ARG A 94 14.61 8.55 -4.37
C ARG A 94 14.61 7.07 -3.99
N HIS A 95 13.93 6.73 -2.90
CA HIS A 95 13.78 5.36 -2.44
C HIS A 95 12.77 4.57 -3.28
N ILE A 96 11.66 5.22 -3.66
CA ILE A 96 10.63 4.61 -4.52
C ILE A 96 11.19 4.33 -5.92
N MET A 97 11.92 5.29 -6.50
CA MET A 97 12.62 5.08 -7.77
C MET A 97 13.56 3.86 -7.70
N ALA A 98 14.34 3.75 -6.63
CA ALA A 98 15.23 2.62 -6.43
C ALA A 98 14.47 1.30 -6.26
N ALA A 99 13.34 1.31 -5.56
CA ALA A 99 12.49 0.14 -5.41
C ALA A 99 11.93 -0.35 -6.76
N PHE A 100 11.51 0.57 -7.64
CA PHE A 100 11.08 0.23 -8.99
C PHE A 100 12.19 -0.39 -9.83
N VAL A 101 13.39 0.19 -9.83
CA VAL A 101 14.54 -0.37 -10.58
C VAL A 101 14.93 -1.75 -10.04
N PHE A 102 15.02 -1.91 -8.72
CA PHE A 102 15.34 -3.17 -8.07
C PHE A 102 14.31 -4.26 -8.40
N SER A 103 13.02 -3.95 -8.24
CA SER A 103 11.93 -4.90 -8.48
C SER A 103 11.78 -5.26 -9.95
N ALA A 104 11.93 -4.32 -10.87
CA ALA A 104 11.92 -4.60 -12.31
C ALA A 104 13.08 -5.54 -12.69
N THR A 105 14.28 -5.30 -12.16
CA THR A 105 15.46 -6.14 -12.40
C THR A 105 15.24 -7.54 -11.86
N LEU A 106 14.73 -7.65 -10.62
CA LEU A 106 14.44 -8.93 -10.01
C LEU A 106 13.34 -9.69 -10.77
N ARG A 107 12.25 -9.01 -11.15
CA ARG A 107 11.16 -9.60 -11.93
C ARG A 107 11.67 -10.18 -13.24
N LEU A 108 12.42 -9.40 -14.03
CA LEU A 108 12.94 -9.86 -15.32
C LEU A 108 13.90 -11.05 -15.17
N LYS A 109 14.71 -11.07 -14.10
CA LYS A 109 15.53 -12.23 -13.76
C LYS A 109 14.67 -13.46 -13.46
N LEU A 110 13.70 -13.34 -12.56
CA LEU A 110 12.86 -14.45 -12.11
C LEU A 110 11.94 -14.98 -13.21
N LEU A 111 11.45 -14.13 -14.10
CA LEU A 111 10.70 -14.55 -15.28
C LEU A 111 11.54 -15.44 -16.21
N LYS A 112 12.83 -15.14 -16.40
CA LYS A 112 13.75 -15.99 -17.17
C LYS A 112 14.00 -17.34 -16.50
N GLU A 113 13.85 -17.41 -15.17
CA GLU A 113 13.94 -18.63 -14.37
C GLU A 113 12.59 -19.38 -14.29
N GLY A 114 11.54 -18.90 -14.98
CA GLY A 114 10.22 -19.52 -15.01
C GLY A 114 9.30 -19.12 -13.85
N LYS A 115 9.71 -18.21 -12.96
CA LYS A 115 8.89 -17.70 -11.86
C LYS A 115 8.05 -16.49 -12.32
N ASN A 116 6.75 -16.69 -12.45
CA ASN A 116 5.79 -15.70 -12.95
C ASN A 116 4.77 -15.20 -11.90
N GLU A 117 4.58 -15.89 -10.78
CA GLU A 117 3.54 -15.55 -9.78
C GLU A 117 4.03 -14.59 -8.68
N LEU A 118 4.70 -13.51 -9.08
CA LEU A 118 5.29 -12.54 -8.14
C LEU A 118 4.49 -11.25 -8.07
N ARG A 119 4.07 -10.89 -6.85
CA ARG A 119 3.43 -9.60 -6.56
C ARG A 119 4.40 -8.67 -5.86
N PHE A 120 4.55 -7.48 -6.42
CA PHE A 120 5.37 -6.40 -5.86
C PHE A 120 4.46 -5.28 -5.39
N ASN A 121 4.60 -4.89 -4.13
CA ASN A 121 3.84 -3.83 -3.49
C ASN A 121 4.79 -2.72 -3.06
N TYR A 122 4.55 -1.51 -3.51
CA TYR A 122 5.34 -0.35 -3.13
C TYR A 122 4.53 0.54 -2.23
N TYR A 123 5.17 1.08 -1.20
CA TYR A 123 4.50 1.98 -0.27
C TYR A 123 5.26 3.29 -0.19
N GLY A 124 4.50 4.38 -0.16
CA GLY A 124 5.06 5.72 -0.09
C GLY A 124 3.99 6.74 0.23
N ARG A 125 4.41 7.95 0.58
CA ARG A 125 3.51 9.08 0.74
C ARG A 125 3.34 9.79 -0.59
N MET A 126 2.11 9.95 -1.04
CA MET A 126 1.75 10.65 -2.28
C MET A 126 0.83 11.82 -1.96
N ILE A 127 0.98 12.93 -2.70
CA ILE A 127 0.13 14.10 -2.57
C ILE A 127 -1.31 13.78 -3.02
N SER A 128 -2.28 14.22 -2.22
CA SER A 128 -3.71 14.08 -2.51
C SER A 128 -4.25 15.30 -3.27
N GLY A 129 -5.51 15.25 -3.72
CA GLY A 129 -6.21 16.42 -4.25
C GLY A 129 -6.33 17.58 -3.26
N ASN A 130 -6.30 17.30 -1.95
CA ASN A 130 -6.33 18.31 -0.88
C ASN A 130 -4.92 18.85 -0.52
N HIS A 131 -3.89 18.50 -1.30
CA HIS A 131 -2.51 18.96 -1.11
C HIS A 131 -1.81 18.50 0.17
N ASP A 132 -2.38 17.51 0.87
CA ASP A 132 -1.74 16.78 1.96
C ASP A 132 -1.14 15.44 1.45
N TYR A 133 -0.14 14.94 2.18
CA TYR A 133 0.51 13.67 1.86
C TYR A 133 -0.17 12.52 2.58
N ARG A 134 -0.60 11.51 1.81
CA ARG A 134 -1.23 10.29 2.33
C ARG A 134 -0.47 9.04 1.89
N TRP A 135 -0.61 7.96 2.66
CA TRP A 135 -0.02 6.68 2.31
C TRP A 135 -0.76 6.05 1.13
N VAL A 136 0.01 5.53 0.18
CA VAL A 136 -0.50 4.75 -0.95
C VAL A 136 0.17 3.38 -1.03
N LEU A 137 -0.56 2.42 -1.57
CA LEU A 137 -0.02 1.16 -2.08
C LEU A 137 -0.02 1.24 -3.61
N LEU A 138 1.13 1.03 -4.21
CA LEU A 138 1.28 0.88 -5.65
C LEU A 138 1.45 -0.58 -6.03
N GLN A 139 0.82 -0.98 -7.13
CA GLN A 139 1.01 -2.28 -7.76
C GLN A 139 1.10 -2.11 -9.28
N SER A 140 1.88 -2.97 -9.93
CA SER A 140 1.82 -3.15 -11.38
C SER A 140 1.52 -4.62 -11.66
N PRO A 141 0.23 -5.00 -11.71
CA PRO A 141 -0.18 -6.40 -11.78
C PRO A 141 0.07 -7.03 -13.16
N LEU A 142 0.13 -6.21 -14.22
CA LEU A 142 0.36 -6.69 -15.58
C LEU A 142 1.28 -5.74 -16.35
N GLN A 143 2.18 -6.31 -17.14
CA GLN A 143 3.20 -5.59 -17.90
C GLN A 143 3.38 -6.23 -19.28
N ILE A 144 3.60 -5.42 -20.31
CA ILE A 144 4.05 -5.92 -21.62
C ILE A 144 5.57 -6.01 -21.55
N ILE A 145 6.09 -7.22 -21.71
CA ILE A 145 7.52 -7.50 -21.67
C ILE A 145 7.92 -8.08 -23.02
N ASP A 146 8.90 -7.45 -23.65
CA ASP A 146 9.48 -7.91 -24.92
C ASP A 146 11.00 -7.82 -24.84
N ASN A 147 11.69 -8.85 -25.35
CA ASN A 147 13.15 -8.95 -25.36
C ASN A 147 13.82 -8.66 -24.00
N GLY A 148 13.17 -9.07 -22.90
CA GLY A 148 13.67 -8.85 -21.54
C GLY A 148 13.53 -7.42 -21.05
N GLU A 149 12.66 -6.62 -21.67
CA GLU A 149 12.41 -5.22 -21.33
C GLU A 149 10.93 -4.97 -21.08
N ILE A 150 10.61 -4.19 -20.06
CA ILE A 150 9.22 -3.78 -19.78
C ILE A 150 8.87 -2.60 -20.69
N LYS A 151 8.04 -2.84 -21.71
CA LYS A 151 7.62 -1.84 -22.70
C LYS A 151 6.44 -0.99 -22.24
N ALA A 152 5.51 -1.59 -21.49
CA ALA A 152 4.36 -0.90 -20.92
C ALA A 152 3.96 -1.53 -19.58
N SER A 153 3.34 -0.75 -18.71
CA SER A 153 2.87 -1.22 -17.41
C SER A 153 1.47 -0.70 -17.12
N PHE A 154 0.60 -1.57 -16.66
CA PHE A 154 -0.62 -1.17 -15.97
C PHE A 154 -0.27 -0.96 -14.49
N VAL A 155 -0.55 0.24 -13.98
CA VAL A 155 -0.21 0.67 -12.63
C VAL A 155 -1.49 1.04 -11.89
N VAL A 156 -1.65 0.49 -10.69
CA VAL A 156 -2.78 0.75 -9.80
C VAL A 156 -2.27 1.35 -8.51
N VAL A 157 -2.94 2.40 -8.05
CA VAL A 157 -2.59 3.12 -6.82
C VAL A 157 -3.79 3.12 -5.90
N TYR A 158 -3.64 2.48 -4.75
CA TYR A 158 -4.66 2.41 -3.71
C TYR A 158 -4.39 3.48 -2.65
N ASP A 159 -5.46 4.19 -2.27
CA ASP A 159 -5.49 5.06 -1.12
C ASP A 159 -5.57 4.26 0.18
N LEU A 160 -4.54 4.38 1.03
CA LEU A 160 -4.50 3.71 2.31
C LEU A 160 -4.94 4.61 3.48
N SER A 161 -5.54 5.77 3.23
CA SER A 161 -5.96 6.71 4.29
C SER A 161 -6.94 6.11 5.30
N HIS A 162 -7.66 5.05 4.92
CA HIS A 162 -8.57 4.31 5.79
C HIS A 162 -7.86 3.29 6.71
N PHE A 163 -6.55 3.04 6.49
CA PHE A 163 -5.73 2.20 7.34
C PHE A 163 -4.92 3.03 8.35
N ILE A 164 -4.73 2.49 9.56
CA ILE A 164 -3.92 3.14 10.58
C ILE A 164 -2.50 2.62 10.46
N ILE A 165 -1.71 3.39 9.73
CA ILE A 165 -0.38 3.00 9.32
C ILE A 165 0.64 3.58 10.30
N GLN A 166 1.28 2.68 11.06
CA GLN A 166 2.36 3.06 11.98
C GLN A 166 3.74 2.87 11.37
N ASN A 167 3.89 1.87 10.50
CA ASN A 167 5.14 1.61 9.78
C ASN A 167 4.86 0.72 8.56
N LEU A 168 5.13 1.20 7.35
CA LEU A 168 5.09 0.40 6.13
C LEU A 168 6.51 0.15 5.60
N PRO A 169 6.77 -1.04 5.03
CA PRO A 169 8.00 -1.27 4.27
C PRO A 169 8.02 -0.38 3.04
N LEU A 170 9.18 -0.16 2.44
CA LEU A 170 9.28 0.50 1.12
C LEU A 170 8.69 -0.40 0.03
N LEU A 171 9.02 -1.69 0.11
CA LEU A 171 8.66 -2.70 -0.87
C LEU A 171 8.35 -4.02 -0.15
N SER A 172 7.26 -4.69 -0.53
CA SER A 172 7.07 -6.11 -0.25
C SER A 172 6.97 -6.90 -1.56
N ILE A 173 7.52 -8.10 -1.54
CA ILE A 173 7.50 -9.05 -2.64
C ILE A 173 6.84 -10.32 -2.11
N ILE A 174 5.79 -10.75 -2.77
CA ILE A 174 5.04 -11.96 -2.43
C ILE A 174 5.24 -12.94 -3.59
N ASP A 175 5.79 -14.10 -3.28
CA ASP A 175 5.82 -15.26 -4.18
C ASP A 175 4.57 -16.09 -3.90
N LEU A 176 3.61 -16.07 -4.84
CA LEU A 176 2.33 -16.76 -4.66
C LEU A 176 2.45 -18.26 -4.91
N ALA A 177 3.51 -18.72 -5.61
CA ALA A 177 3.72 -20.13 -5.86
C ALA A 177 4.31 -20.86 -4.63
N ASP A 178 5.18 -20.17 -3.90
CA ASP A 178 5.90 -20.71 -2.72
C ASP A 178 5.33 -20.20 -1.37
N ASP A 179 4.23 -19.44 -1.38
CA ASP A 179 3.64 -18.76 -0.21
C ASP A 179 4.65 -17.90 0.61
N GLU A 180 5.72 -17.42 -0.03
CA GLU A 180 6.77 -16.65 0.64
C GLU A 180 6.54 -15.13 0.54
N VAL A 181 6.78 -14.42 1.65
CA VAL A 181 6.73 -12.94 1.68
C VAL A 181 8.07 -12.34 2.11
N GLN A 182 8.60 -11.45 1.28
CA GLN A 182 9.84 -10.72 1.53
C GLN A 182 9.60 -9.22 1.67
N TYR A 183 10.13 -8.63 2.75
CA TYR A 183 10.00 -7.20 3.05
C TYR A 183 11.33 -6.46 2.90
N PHE A 184 11.29 -5.28 2.28
CA PHE A 184 12.42 -4.38 2.04
C PHE A 184 12.14 -2.99 2.65
N LYS A 185 13.15 -2.39 3.29
CA LYS A 185 13.01 -1.13 4.04
C LYS A 185 13.81 0.02 3.41
N HIS A 186 13.37 1.25 3.69
CA HIS A 186 14.15 2.48 3.47
C HIS A 186 15.47 2.46 4.24
N ILE A 187 16.52 3.06 3.69
CA ILE A 187 17.82 3.22 4.37
C ILE A 187 17.78 4.38 5.37
N ASP A 188 17.10 5.46 5.00
CA ASP A 188 17.01 6.71 5.77
C ASP A 188 15.71 6.90 6.56
N GLN A 189 14.96 5.82 6.80
CA GLN A 189 14.10 5.84 7.98
C GLN A 189 15.04 5.80 9.20
N GLN A 190 15.58 6.95 9.60
CA GLN A 190 15.39 7.31 11.00
C GLN A 190 13.89 7.17 11.18
N LEU A 191 13.47 6.02 11.72
CA LEU A 191 12.12 5.79 12.23
C LEU A 191 11.75 7.12 12.83
N TYR A 192 10.85 7.88 12.18
CA TYR A 192 10.38 9.13 12.75
C TYR A 192 10.14 8.79 14.21
N LYS A 193 10.84 9.52 15.10
CA LYS A 193 10.72 9.39 16.56
C LYS A 193 9.30 8.94 16.79
N LYS A 194 9.13 7.76 17.44
CA LYS A 194 7.84 7.31 17.97
C LYS A 194 7.02 8.57 18.17
N VAL A 195 6.03 8.81 17.31
CA VAL A 195 4.96 9.68 17.75
C VAL A 195 4.41 8.84 18.88
N ASP A 196 4.81 9.16 20.11
CA ASP A 196 4.14 8.71 21.31
C ASP A 196 2.75 9.34 21.22
N ILE A 197 1.92 8.78 20.34
CA ILE A 197 0.57 8.50 20.73
C ILE A 197 0.82 7.49 21.84
N GLU A 198 0.72 7.93 23.10
CA GLU A 198 0.76 7.03 24.24
C GLU A 198 -0.25 5.93 23.96
N LYS A 199 0.23 4.80 23.42
CA LYS A 199 -0.65 3.68 23.17
C LYS A 199 -1.12 3.26 24.55
N PRO A 200 -2.43 3.24 24.79
CA PRO A 200 -2.91 2.83 26.08
C PRO A 200 -2.35 1.45 26.41
N LYS A 201 -1.77 1.29 27.61
CA LYS A 201 -1.25 0.01 28.07
C LYS A 201 -2.43 -0.95 28.28
N ILE A 202 -2.80 -1.67 27.22
CA ILE A 202 -3.83 -2.68 27.23
C ILE A 202 -3.22 -4.00 27.70
N THR A 203 -3.78 -4.55 28.78
CA THR A 203 -3.38 -5.85 29.34
C THR A 203 -3.84 -6.99 28.44
N LYS A 204 -3.25 -8.19 28.59
CA LYS A 204 -3.67 -9.39 27.85
C LYS A 204 -5.18 -9.64 27.99
N ARG A 205 -5.72 -9.53 29.21
CA ARG A 205 -7.15 -9.77 29.46
C ARG A 205 -8.05 -8.74 28.80
N GLU A 206 -7.65 -7.47 28.79
CA GLU A 206 -8.40 -6.41 28.11
C GLU A 206 -8.38 -6.62 26.58
N LYS A 207 -7.32 -7.19 26.01
CA LYS A 207 -7.30 -7.59 24.59
C LYS A 207 -8.29 -8.72 24.30
N ASP A 208 -8.34 -9.74 25.15
CA ASP A 208 -9.30 -10.85 24.99
C ASP A 208 -10.75 -10.32 24.97
N ILE A 209 -11.05 -9.36 25.85
CA ILE A 209 -12.36 -8.72 25.92
C ILE A 209 -12.65 -7.87 24.67
N LEU A 210 -11.68 -7.06 24.21
CA LEU A 210 -11.82 -6.28 22.98
C LEU A 210 -12.09 -7.18 21.76
N ASN A 211 -11.38 -8.29 21.64
CA ASN A 211 -11.55 -9.25 20.54
C ASN A 211 -12.96 -9.85 20.53
N LEU A 212 -13.49 -10.22 21.69
CA LEU A 212 -14.86 -10.76 21.79
C LEU A 212 -15.92 -9.67 21.55
N MET A 213 -15.70 -8.44 22.03
CA MET A 213 -16.60 -7.33 21.71
C MET A 213 -16.63 -7.02 20.21
N ALA A 214 -15.49 -7.10 19.52
CA ALA A 214 -15.40 -6.90 18.07
C ALA A 214 -16.11 -8.01 17.27
N GLN A 215 -16.25 -9.20 17.85
CA GLN A 215 -17.05 -10.31 17.31
C GLN A 215 -18.56 -10.16 17.62
N GLY A 216 -18.97 -9.09 18.30
CA GLY A 216 -20.37 -8.80 18.60
C GLY A 216 -20.90 -9.40 19.90
N PHE A 217 -20.04 -10.03 20.72
CA PHE A 217 -20.47 -10.60 21.99
C PHE A 217 -20.82 -9.53 23.02
N ASN A 218 -21.91 -9.73 23.76
CA ASN A 218 -22.31 -8.90 24.88
C ASN A 218 -21.57 -9.30 26.18
N SER A 219 -21.66 -8.48 27.22
CA SER A 219 -20.89 -8.71 28.46
C SER A 219 -21.21 -10.03 29.17
N PRO A 220 -22.48 -10.50 29.26
CA PRO A 220 -22.80 -11.84 29.72
C PRO A 220 -22.09 -12.96 28.92
N GLU A 221 -22.13 -12.90 27.59
CA GLU A 221 -21.48 -13.90 26.71
C GLU A 221 -19.95 -13.88 26.85
N ILE A 222 -19.36 -12.69 26.97
CA ILE A 222 -17.92 -12.54 27.20
C ILE A 222 -17.53 -13.13 28.55
N ALA A 223 -18.35 -12.92 29.58
CA ALA A 223 -18.13 -13.43 30.92
C ALA A 223 -18.09 -14.97 30.91
N GLU A 224 -19.05 -15.60 30.22
CA GLU A 224 -19.08 -17.05 30.03
C GLU A 224 -17.84 -17.55 29.28
N LYS A 225 -17.51 -16.96 28.13
CA LYS A 225 -16.37 -17.40 27.30
C LYS A 225 -15.01 -17.27 27.99
N LEU A 226 -14.84 -16.26 28.84
CA LEU A 226 -13.58 -16.00 29.54
C LEU A 226 -13.55 -16.60 30.95
N PHE A 227 -14.60 -17.31 31.38
CA PHE A 227 -14.78 -17.80 32.75
C PHE A 227 -14.63 -16.69 33.80
N LEU A 228 -15.27 -15.54 33.56
CA LEU A 228 -15.27 -14.35 34.40
C LEU A 228 -16.68 -14.03 34.91
N SER A 229 -16.77 -13.18 35.94
CA SER A 229 -18.06 -12.57 36.30
C SER A 229 -18.43 -11.44 35.34
N TYR A 230 -19.73 -11.19 35.16
CA TYR A 230 -20.24 -10.01 34.43
C TYR A 230 -19.59 -8.71 34.91
N HIS A 231 -19.48 -8.53 36.23
CA HIS A 231 -18.88 -7.33 36.83
C HIS A 231 -17.39 -7.21 36.52
N THR A 232 -16.66 -8.32 36.42
CA THR A 232 -15.25 -8.33 36.02
C THR A 232 -15.09 -7.85 34.58
N VAL A 233 -15.94 -8.32 33.66
CA VAL A 233 -15.95 -7.87 32.26
C VAL A 233 -16.27 -6.37 32.16
N GLU A 234 -17.29 -5.90 32.86
CA GLU A 234 -17.63 -4.47 32.87
C GLU A 234 -16.51 -3.59 33.47
N ASN A 235 -15.81 -4.07 34.49
CA ASN A 235 -14.64 -3.38 35.03
C ASN A 235 -13.51 -3.27 34.00
N HIS A 236 -13.22 -4.34 33.26
CA HIS A 236 -12.25 -4.27 32.17
C HIS A 236 -12.69 -3.32 31.06
N LYS A 237 -13.97 -3.35 30.64
CA LYS A 237 -14.51 -2.39 29.65
C LYS A 237 -14.42 -0.94 30.13
N ARG A 238 -14.66 -0.70 31.42
CA ARG A 238 -14.49 0.63 32.03
C ARG A 238 -13.03 1.08 32.03
N ASN A 239 -12.11 0.19 32.36
CA ASN A 239 -10.68 0.48 32.35
C ASN A 239 -10.16 0.73 30.93
N LEU A 240 -10.63 -0.05 29.96
CA LEU A 240 -10.41 0.17 28.53
C LEU A 240 -10.86 1.56 28.11
N ARG A 241 -12.12 1.93 28.38
CA ARG A 241 -12.67 3.25 28.09
C ARG A 241 -11.84 4.39 28.69
N LYS A 242 -11.38 4.25 29.95
CA LYS A 242 -10.49 5.23 30.59
C LYS A 242 -9.15 5.34 29.87
N LYS A 243 -8.55 4.21 29.51
CA LYS A 243 -7.26 4.16 28.82
C LYS A 243 -7.34 4.73 27.41
N THR A 244 -8.44 4.51 26.70
CA THR A 244 -8.65 4.97 25.31
C THR A 244 -9.36 6.31 25.20
N ASN A 245 -9.72 6.94 26.33
CA ASN A 245 -10.54 8.15 26.39
C ASN A 245 -11.85 8.06 25.56
N THR A 246 -12.55 6.92 25.67
CA THR A 246 -13.84 6.68 25.00
C THR A 246 -14.98 6.58 26.01
N LYS A 247 -16.20 6.94 25.60
CA LYS A 247 -17.38 7.01 26.47
C LYS A 247 -18.30 5.81 26.31
N THR A 248 -18.42 5.29 25.09
CA THR A 248 -19.34 4.19 24.76
C THR A 248 -18.60 2.94 24.29
N SER A 249 -19.29 1.78 24.31
CA SER A 249 -18.73 0.55 23.72
C SER A 249 -18.53 0.66 22.21
N ALA A 250 -19.41 1.39 21.51
CA ALA A 250 -19.25 1.67 20.09
C ALA A 250 -18.01 2.54 19.83
N GLU A 251 -17.81 3.62 20.60
CA GLU A 251 -16.60 4.45 20.53
C GLU A 251 -15.34 3.65 20.87
N LEU A 252 -15.40 2.76 21.87
CA LEU A 252 -14.28 1.89 22.21
C LEU A 252 -13.91 0.94 21.07
N ILE A 253 -14.91 0.36 20.40
CA ILE A 253 -14.68 -0.52 19.24
C ILE A 253 -14.14 0.27 18.06
N ALA A 254 -14.75 1.41 17.73
CA ALA A 254 -14.25 2.31 16.70
C ALA A 254 -12.81 2.76 16.97
N TYR A 255 -12.49 3.14 18.22
CA TYR A 255 -11.12 3.50 18.62
C TYR A 255 -10.15 2.33 18.44
N THR A 256 -10.57 1.12 18.82
CA THR A 256 -9.74 -0.09 18.76
C THR A 256 -9.44 -0.48 17.31
N MET A 257 -10.45 -0.37 16.42
CA MET A 257 -10.28 -0.49 14.98
C MET A 257 -9.35 0.60 14.44
N ASN A 258 -9.58 1.86 14.85
CA ASN A 258 -8.82 3.06 14.46
C ASN A 258 -7.39 3.16 15.05
N HIS A 259 -6.94 2.21 15.86
CA HIS A 259 -5.57 2.22 16.40
C HIS A 259 -4.86 0.87 16.27
N SER A 260 -5.41 -0.04 15.46
CA SER A 260 -4.90 -1.40 15.23
C SER A 260 -4.63 -2.15 16.54
N LEU A 261 -5.57 -2.03 17.49
CA LEU A 261 -5.47 -2.68 18.81
C LEU A 261 -6.09 -4.09 18.84
N LEU A 262 -6.76 -4.50 17.76
CA LEU A 262 -7.17 -5.89 17.53
C LEU A 262 -5.97 -6.69 17.03
N VAL A 263 -5.73 -7.85 17.65
CA VAL A 263 -4.80 -8.86 17.14
C VAL A 263 -5.67 -10.08 16.90
N PHE A 264 -5.92 -10.37 15.62
CA PHE A 264 -6.54 -11.61 15.17
C PHE A 264 -5.51 -12.73 15.24
#